data_AF-A0A8T5LE54-F1
#
_entry.id   AF-A0A8T5LE54-F1
#
_cell.length_a   1.000
_cell.length_b   1.000
_cell.length_c   1.000
_cell.angle_alpha   90.00
_cell.angle_beta   90.00
_cell.angle_gamma   90.00
#
_symmetry.space_group_name_H-M   'P 1'
#
loop_
_entity.id
_entity.type
_entity.pdbx_description
1 polymer ?
#
loop_
_entity_poly.entity_id
_entity_poly.type
_entity_poly.pdbx_seq_one_letter_code
_entity_poly.pdbx_strand_id
1 'polypeptide(L)' 'MKLKKCSSCKTYTQKATCPNCKEKTKDAHHKYLKLKSAEQSLS' A
#
# COMPACT_ATOMS: atom_id res chain seq x y z
N MET A 1 3.46 -4.55 -9.17
CA MET A 1 3.70 -4.82 -7.73
C MET A 1 2.45 -4.48 -6.94
N LYS A 2 1.93 -5.39 -6.10
CA LYS A 2 0.69 -5.16 -5.31
C LYS A 2 1.05 -4.51 -3.99
N LEU A 3 0.53 -3.30 -3.74
CA LEU A 3 0.76 -2.59 -2.48
C LEU A 3 -0.02 -3.30 -1.36
N LYS A 4 0.64 -3.58 -0.24
CA LYS A 4 0.05 -4.18 0.96
C LYS A 4 0.07 -3.17 2.10
N LYS A 5 -0.86 -3.32 3.04
CA LYS A 5 -1.01 -2.48 4.22
C LYS A 5 -1.00 -3.35 5.46
N CYS A 6 -0.21 -2.97 6.46
CA CYS A 6 -0.28 -3.59 7.78
C CYS A 6 -1.55 -3.14 8.50
N SER A 7 -2.30 -4.09 9.08
CA SER A 7 -3.52 -3.77 9.84
C SER A 7 -3.22 -3.09 11.18
N SER A 8 -2.09 -3.40 11.83
CA SER A 8 -1.70 -2.80 13.12
C SER A 8 -1.18 -1.38 12.97
N CYS A 9 -0.04 -1.18 12.31
CA CYS A 9 0.60 0.14 12.23
C CYS A 9 0.18 0.97 11.02
N LYS A 10 -0.73 0.45 10.17
CA LYS A 10 -1.20 1.11 8.95
C LYS A 10 -0.09 1.44 7.93
N THR A 11 1.15 0.97 8.14
CA THR A 11 2.27 1.13 7.20
C THR A 11 1.98 0.40 5.88
N TYR A 12 2.27 1.08 4.77
CA TYR A 12 2.23 0.48 3.44
C TYR A 12 3.58 -0.14 3.09
N THR A 13 3.54 -1.32 2.50
CA THR A 13 4.74 -2.03 2.06
C THR A 13 4.40 -2.97 0.91
N GLN A 14 5.41 -3.39 0.15
CA GLN A 14 5.26 -4.42 -0.88
C GLN A 14 5.57 -5.81 -0.31
N LYS A 15 6.15 -5.88 0.89
CA LYS A 15 6.49 -7.13 1.58
C LYS A 15 5.23 -7.78 2.15
N ALA A 16 5.22 -9.12 2.20
CA ALA A 16 4.13 -9.89 2.84
C ALA A 16 4.07 -9.71 4.37
N THR A 17 5.15 -9.21 4.95
CA THR A 17 5.30 -8.97 6.39
C THR A 17 5.65 -7.51 6.62
N CYS A 18 5.06 -6.91 7.65
CA CYS A 18 5.32 -5.54 8.03
C CYS A 18 6.73 -5.42 8.60
N PRO A 19 7.58 -4.48 8.12
CA PRO A 19 8.92 -4.30 8.67
C PRO A 19 8.92 -3.77 10.11
N ASN A 20 7.88 -3.04 10.52
CA ASN A 20 7.77 -2.46 11.87
C ASN A 20 7.17 -3.44 12.88
N CYS A 21 6.04 -4.07 12.52
CA CYS A 21 5.29 -4.92 13.44
C CYS A 21 5.62 -6.41 13.29
N LYS A 22 6.34 -6.80 12.23
CA LYS A 22 6.58 -8.21 11.84
C LYS A 22 5.31 -9.04 11.63
N GLU A 23 4.15 -8.39 11.55
CA GLU A 23 2.85 -9.02 11.28
C GLU A 23 2.56 -9.13 9.77
N LYS A 24 1.63 -10.02 9.41
CA LYS A 24 1.20 -10.20 8.01
C LYS A 24 0.52 -8.94 7.48
N THR A 25 0.92 -8.50 6.30
CA THR A 25 0.31 -7.36 5.60
C THR A 25 -0.81 -7.86 4.69
N LYS A 26 -1.88 -7.07 4.58
CA LYS A 26 -3.05 -7.38 3.75
C LYS A 26 -3.01 -6.57 2.47
N ASP A 27 -3.60 -7.04 1.38
CA ASP A 27 -3.69 -6.28 0.14
C ASP A 27 -4.36 -4.92 0.38
N ALA A 28 -3.70 -3.84 -0.05
CA ALA A 28 -4.30 -2.52 0.01
C ALA A 28 -5.36 -2.42 -1.10
N HIS A 29 -6.59 -2.08 -0.73
CA HIS A 29 -7.68 -1.93 -1.70
C HIS A 29 -7.33 -0.82 -2.72
N HIS A 30 -7.40 -1.18 -4.00
CA HIS A 30 -7.06 -0.36 -5.17
C HIS A 30 -7.83 0.96 -5.34
N LYS A 31 -8.81 1.28 -4.47
CA LYS A 31 -9.58 2.53 -4.59
C LYS A 31 -8.73 3.79 -4.36
N TYR A 32 -7.52 3.65 -3.82
CA TYR A 32 -6.56 4.75 -3.64
C TYR A 32 -5.60 4.95 -4.83
N LEU A 33 -5.41 3.94 -5.69
CA LEU A 33 -4.44 4.00 -6.79
C LEU A 33 -4.93 4.80 -8.01
N LYS A 34 -6.25 4.97 -8.18
CA LYS A 34 -6.80 5.81 -9.26
C LYS A 34 -6.61 7.32 -9.05
N LEU A 35 -6.34 7.77 -7.83
CA LEU A 35 -6.15 9.20 -7.55
C LEU A 35 -4.73 9.69 -7.91
N LYS A 36 -3.71 8.83 -7.76
CA LYS A 36 -2.32 9.21 -8.09
C LYS A 36 -1.94 9.09 -9.56
N SER A 37 -2.65 8.26 -10.34
CA SER A 37 -2.40 8.18 -11.79
C SER A 37 -2.98 9.36 -12.58
N ALA A 38 -3.88 10.15 -11.98
CA ALA A 38 -4.42 11.36 -12.62
C ALA A 38 -3.51 12.59 -12.43
N GLU A 39 -2.59 12.58 -11.46
CA GLU A 39 -1.67 13.69 -11.22
C GLU A 39 -0.35 13.60 -12.02
N GLN A 40 -0.10 12.50 -12.73
CA GLN A 40 1.11 12.33 -13.57
C GLN A 40 0.87 12.53 -15.08
N SER A 41 -0.30 13.00 -15.50
CA SER A 41 -0.61 13.26 -16.92
C SER A 41 -0.89 14.74 -17.24
N LEU A 42 -0.49 15.66 -16.36
CA LEU A 42 -0.40 17.08 -16.66
C LEU A 42 0.99 17.59 -16.29
N SER A 43 1.94 17.36 -17.18
CA SER A 43 3.24 18.04 -17.26
C SER A 43 3.60 18.19 -18.72
#